data_AF-A0A7G7BFA1-F1
#
_entry.id   AF-A0A7G7BFA1-F1
#
_cell.length_a   1.000
_cell.length_b   1.000
_cell.length_c   1.000
_cell.angle_alpha   90.00
_cell.angle_beta   90.00
_cell.angle_gamma   90.00
#
_symmetry.space_group_name_H-M   'P 1'
#
loop_
_entity.id
_entity.type
_entity.pdbx_description
1 polymer ?
#
loop_
_entity_poly.entity_id
_entity_poly.type
_entity_poly.pdbx_seq_one_letter_code
_entity_poly.pdbx_strand_id
1 'polypeptide(L)'
;MSKRGTVTDYAGEALYRGDLINYASRRENGVRASDAIIRAIYFVRVEGRKFPMLKVQPTGTDSGFEPRKSLRMEHVATTHVRLLRSNVTGEQNENT
;
A
#
# COMPACT_ATOMS: atom_id res chain seq x y z
N MET A 1 -0.81 4.50 -19.45
CA MET A 1 -1.31 5.90 -19.47
C MET A 1 -1.75 6.28 -18.07
N SER A 2 -1.01 7.16 -17.38
CA SER A 2 -1.47 7.71 -16.09
C SER A 2 -2.65 8.65 -16.35
N LYS A 3 -3.85 8.30 -15.84
CA LYS A 3 -5.00 9.20 -15.84
C LYS A 3 -4.70 10.30 -14.83
N ARG A 4 -4.76 11.57 -15.23
CA ARG A 4 -4.54 12.72 -14.33
C ARG A 4 -5.45 12.58 -13.10
N GLY A 5 -4.85 12.58 -11.91
CA GLY A 5 -5.57 12.45 -10.62
C GLY A 5 -5.57 11.05 -10.01
N THR A 6 -5.04 10.03 -10.69
CA THR A 6 -4.85 8.70 -10.11
C THR A 6 -3.67 8.70 -9.13
N VAL A 7 -3.88 8.06 -7.97
CA VAL A 7 -2.80 7.83 -7.00
C VAL A 7 -1.91 6.72 -7.54
N THR A 8 -0.61 6.95 -7.56
CA THR A 8 0.37 5.99 -8.08
C THR A 8 1.34 5.52 -7.01
N ASP A 9 1.96 4.37 -7.24
CA ASP A 9 3.15 3.94 -6.52
C ASP A 9 4.38 4.78 -6.96
N TYR A 10 5.54 4.54 -6.34
CA TYR A 10 6.76 5.30 -6.66
C TYR A 10 7.26 5.08 -8.10
N ALA A 11 6.84 4.00 -8.75
CA ALA A 11 7.23 3.65 -10.12
C ALA A 11 6.18 4.09 -11.16
N GLY A 12 5.13 4.80 -10.73
CA GLY A 12 4.11 5.38 -11.60
C GLY A 12 2.94 4.45 -11.91
N GLU A 13 2.84 3.29 -11.27
CA GLU A 13 1.70 2.37 -11.44
C GLU A 13 0.50 2.87 -10.65
N ALA A 14 -0.69 2.82 -11.27
CA ALA A 14 -1.92 3.22 -10.63
C ALA A 14 -2.28 2.28 -9.47
N LEU A 15 -2.67 2.86 -8.34
CA LEU A 15 -3.06 2.14 -7.14
C LEU A 15 -4.55 2.29 -6.87
N TYR A 16 -5.16 1.18 -6.48
CA TYR A 16 -6.57 1.04 -6.21
C TYR A 16 -6.81 0.18 -4.98
N ARG A 17 -8.01 0.29 -4.42
CA ARG A 17 -8.46 -0.60 -3.36
C ARG A 17 -8.46 -2.06 -3.87
N GLY A 18 -8.02 -2.99 -3.03
CA GLY A 18 -7.91 -4.40 -3.38
C GLY A 18 -6.61 -4.80 -4.08
N ASP A 19 -5.71 -3.86 -4.39
CA ASP A 19 -4.39 -4.18 -4.92
C ASP A 19 -3.49 -4.81 -3.85
N LEU A 20 -2.63 -5.74 -4.28
CA LEU A 20 -1.51 -6.26 -3.51
C LEU A 20 -0.28 -5.39 -3.75
N ILE A 21 0.27 -4.85 -2.68
CA ILE A 21 1.47 -4.02 -2.70
C ILE A 21 2.55 -4.60 -1.79
N ASN A 22 3.79 -4.20 -2.07
CA ASN A 22 4.91 -4.34 -1.17
C ASN A 22 5.24 -2.98 -0.54
N TYR A 23 5.63 -2.96 0.73
CA TYR A 23 6.11 -1.77 1.40
C TYR A 23 7.17 -2.08 2.46
N ALA A 24 7.99 -1.10 2.79
CA ALA A 24 8.96 -1.21 3.87
C ALA A 24 8.24 -1.11 5.23
N SER A 25 8.31 -2.17 6.04
CA SER A 25 7.85 -2.15 7.43
C SER A 25 9.05 -2.15 8.39
N ARG A 26 9.04 -1.23 9.36
CA ARG A 26 10.07 -1.18 10.41
C ARG A 26 9.74 -2.18 11.50
N ARG A 27 10.73 -2.96 11.90
CA ARG A 27 10.68 -3.82 13.08
C ARG A 27 11.91 -3.53 13.94
N GLU A 28 11.72 -2.89 15.09
CA GLU A 28 12.83 -2.50 15.98
C GLU A 28 13.90 -1.70 15.20
N ASN A 29 15.10 -2.26 15.06
CA ASN A 29 16.22 -1.66 14.33
C ASN A 29 16.35 -2.16 12.89
N GLY A 30 15.46 -3.05 12.44
CA GLY A 30 15.45 -3.60 11.09
C GLY A 30 14.32 -3.06 10.21
N VAL A 31 14.51 -3.21 8.90
CA VAL A 31 13.48 -2.98 7.88
C VAL A 31 13.29 -4.27 7.11
N ARG A 32 12.04 -4.63 6.84
CA ARG A 32 11.69 -5.75 5.96
C ARG A 32 10.72 -5.27 4.90
N ALA A 33 10.71 -5.97 3.77
CA ALA A 33 9.68 -5.81 2.77
C ALA A 33 8.46 -6.63 3.19
N SER A 34 7.29 -6.03 3.18
CA SER A 34 6.04 -6.64 3.64
C SER A 34 4.97 -6.50 2.57
N ASP A 35 4.18 -7.56 2.39
CA ASP A 35 3.06 -7.54 1.46
C ASP A 35 1.76 -7.19 2.18
N ALA A 36 0.96 -6.32 1.55
CA ALA A 36 -0.33 -5.88 2.09
C ALA A 36 -1.35 -5.59 1.00
N ILE A 37 -2.63 -5.67 1.38
CA ILE A 37 -3.77 -5.32 0.54
C ILE A 37 -4.20 -3.89 0.84
N ILE A 38 -4.40 -3.07 -0.19
CA ILE A 38 -4.93 -1.72 -0.03
C ILE A 38 -6.41 -1.79 0.37
N ARG A 39 -6.75 -1.22 1.53
CA ARG A 39 -8.14 -1.14 2.03
C ARG A 39 -8.76 0.24 1.83
N ALA A 40 -7.96 1.29 1.86
CA ALA A 40 -8.43 2.63 1.53
C ALA A 40 -7.28 3.50 1.00
N ILE A 41 -7.65 4.46 0.16
CA ILE A 41 -6.78 5.51 -0.33
C ILE A 41 -7.35 6.83 0.17
N TYR A 42 -6.52 7.64 0.81
CA TYR A 42 -6.95 8.93 1.35
C TYR A 42 -5.81 9.94 1.27
N PHE A 43 -6.11 11.18 1.59
CA PHE A 43 -5.12 12.26 1.55
C PHE A 43 -5.04 12.95 2.89
N VAL A 44 -3.80 13.25 3.29
CA VAL A 44 -3.51 14.11 4.44
C VAL A 44 -2.95 15.44 3.94
N ARG A 45 -3.10 16.49 4.74
CA ARG A 45 -2.41 17.77 4.50
C ARG A 45 -1.25 17.89 5.47
N VAL A 46 -0.05 18.07 4.94
CA VAL A 46 1.18 18.33 5.71
C VAL A 46 1.80 19.58 5.12
N GLU A 47 2.02 20.60 5.94
CA GLU A 47 2.63 21.88 5.52
C GLU A 47 1.96 22.49 4.27
N GLY A 48 0.62 22.45 4.22
CA GLY A 48 -0.16 22.99 3.10
C GLY A 48 -0.17 22.12 1.82
N ARG A 49 0.56 21.01 1.79
CA ARG A 49 0.63 20.09 0.65
C ARG A 49 -0.24 18.85 0.88
N LYS A 50 -0.88 18.38 -0.19
CA LYS A 50 -1.74 17.18 -0.17
C LYS A 50 -0.89 15.93 -0.44
N PHE A 51 -0.81 15.03 0.53
CA PHE A 51 -0.02 13.80 0.45
C PHE A 51 -0.93 12.57 0.36
N PRO A 52 -0.75 11.69 -0.65
CA PRO A 52 -1.52 10.47 -0.78
C PRO A 52 -1.01 9.38 0.19
N MET A 53 -1.94 8.85 0.97
CA MET A 53 -1.72 7.81 1.97
C MET A 53 -2.62 6.61 1.71
N LEU A 54 -2.16 5.44 2.13
CA LEU A 54 -2.87 4.17 2.04
C LEU A 54 -3.16 3.64 3.43
N LYS A 55 -4.37 3.12 3.63
CA LYS A 55 -4.66 2.21 4.74
C LYS A 55 -4.55 0.79 4.21
N VAL A 56 -3.64 -0.01 4.77
CA VAL A 56 -3.26 -1.30 4.22
C VAL A 56 -3.47 -2.41 5.25
N GLN A 57 -3.83 -3.60 4.78
CA GLN A 57 -3.97 -4.80 5.60
C GLN A 57 -2.80 -5.75 5.28
N PRO A 58 -1.84 -5.95 6.19
CA PRO A 58 -0.77 -6.92 6.00
C PRO A 58 -1.30 -8.33 5.71
N THR A 59 -0.62 -9.04 4.81
CA THR A 59 -0.93 -10.44 4.46
C THR A 59 -0.23 -11.45 5.37
N GLY A 60 0.84 -11.02 6.05
CA GLY A 60 1.75 -11.88 6.81
C GLY A 60 2.96 -12.37 6.02
N THR A 61 2.98 -12.15 4.70
CA THR A 61 4.15 -12.40 3.85
C THR A 61 5.15 -11.26 4.00
N ASP A 62 6.36 -11.60 4.43
CA ASP A 62 7.46 -10.67 4.65
C ASP A 62 8.77 -11.26 4.11
N SER A 63 9.73 -10.41 3.76
CA SER A 63 11.08 -10.83 3.34
C SER A 63 12.00 -11.27 4.50
N GLY A 64 11.53 -11.19 5.74
CA GLY A 64 12.30 -11.53 6.94
C GLY A 64 12.23 -13.02 7.30
N PHE A 65 13.20 -13.49 8.06
CA PHE A 65 13.25 -14.89 8.54
C PHE A 65 12.17 -15.23 9.58
N GLU A 66 11.59 -14.22 10.22
CA GLU A 66 10.57 -14.40 11.25
C GLU A 66 9.21 -13.85 10.78
N PRO A 67 8.12 -14.60 11.04
CA PRO A 67 6.78 -14.17 10.67
C PRO A 67 6.35 -12.92 11.44
N ARG A 68 5.44 -12.16 10.84
CA ARG A 68 4.86 -10.97 11.47
C ARG A 68 4.07 -11.33 12.74
N LYS A 69 4.35 -10.63 13.84
CA LYS A 69 3.60 -10.78 15.11
C LYS A 69 2.17 -10.23 15.06
N SER A 70 1.90 -9.25 14.19
CA SER A 70 0.60 -8.57 14.12
C SER A 70 0.22 -8.23 12.69
N LEU A 71 -1.03 -8.50 12.34
CA LEU A 71 -1.66 -8.10 11.07
C LEU A 71 -2.54 -6.86 11.26
N ARG A 72 -2.23 -5.99 12.22
CA ARG A 72 -2.97 -4.73 12.39
C ARG A 72 -2.86 -3.90 11.10
N MET A 73 -3.96 -3.23 10.73
CA MET A 73 -3.94 -2.30 9.59
C MET A 73 -2.96 -1.16 9.84
N GLU A 74 -2.25 -0.77 8.78
CA GLU A 74 -1.21 0.25 8.83
C GLU A 74 -1.47 1.39 7.84
N HIS A 75 -0.82 2.52 8.09
CA HIS A 75 -0.90 3.70 7.26
C HIS A 75 0.45 3.90 6.57
N VAL A 76 0.45 3.92 5.24
CA VAL A 76 1.69 3.94 4.46
C VAL A 76 1.61 5.02 3.40
N ALA A 77 2.70 5.80 3.25
CA ALA A 77 2.80 6.78 2.19
C ALA A 77 3.03 6.07 0.86
N THR A 78 2.34 6.53 -0.18
CA THR A 78 2.44 5.99 -1.55
C THR A 78 3.84 6.08 -2.15
N THR A 79 4.69 6.96 -1.63
CA THR A 79 6.10 7.07 -2.00
C THR A 79 6.97 5.89 -1.56
N HIS A 80 6.46 5.03 -0.66
CA HIS A 80 7.19 3.90 -0.08
C HIS A 80 6.58 2.54 -0.43
N VAL A 81 5.74 2.48 -1.46
CA VAL A 81 5.06 1.24 -1.86
C VAL A 81 5.34 0.89 -3.32
N ARG A 82 5.31 -0.41 -3.63
CA ARG A 82 5.38 -0.95 -4.98
C ARG A 82 4.14 -1.81 -5.25
N LEU A 83 3.46 -1.59 -6.38
CA LEU A 83 2.42 -2.50 -6.84
C LEU A 83 3.03 -3.87 -7.19
N LEU A 84 2.47 -4.95 -6.64
CA LEU A 84 2.84 -6.33 -7.00
C LEU A 84 1.81 -6.95 -7.92
N ARG A 85 0.53 -6.81 -7.60
CA ARG A 85 -0.59 -7.38 -8.37
C ARG A 85 -1.85 -6.57 -8.14
N SER A 86 -2.54 -6.22 -9.22
CA SER A 86 -3.80 -5.48 -9.14
C SER A 86 -5.00 -6.36 -8.79
N ASN A 87 -5.99 -5.75 -8.13
CA ASN A 87 -7.33 -6.28 -7.91
C ASN A 87 -7.39 -7.72 -7.34
N VAL A 88 -6.53 -8.04 -6.37
CA VAL A 88 -6.46 -9.41 -5.81
C VAL A 88 -7.68 -9.78 -4.98
N THR A 89 -8.49 -8.79 -4.59
CA THR A 89 -9.74 -9.02 -3.84
C THR A 89 -11.00 -8.95 -4.70
N GLY A 90 -10.90 -8.58 -5.98
CA GLY A 90 -12.06 -8.41 -6.87
C GLY A 90 -12.87 -7.13 -6.66
N GLU A 91 -12.54 -6.32 -5.66
CA GLU A 91 -13.28 -5.10 -5.26
C GLU A 91 -13.35 -4.03 -6.36
N GLN A 92 -12.48 -4.06 -7.37
CA GLN A 92 -12.56 -3.12 -8.49
C GLN A 92 -13.63 -3.50 -9.52
N ASN A 93 -14.07 -4.75 -9.55
CA ASN A 93 -15.04 -5.25 -10.54
C ASN A 93 -16.49 -4.95 -10.16
N GLU A 94 -16.76 -4.67 -8.88
CA GLU A 94 -18.12 -4.47 -8.35
C GLU A 94 -18.75 -3.11 -8.72
N ASN A 95 -17.99 -2.21 -9.36
CA ASN A 95 -18.45 -0.88 -9.77
C ASN A 95 -18.62 -0.72 -11.30
N THR A 96 -18.80 -1.82 -12.05
CA THR A 96 -19.11 -1.79 -13.50
C THR A 96 -20.53 -2.29 -13.74
#